data_AF-A0A5P9GQB6-F1
#
_entry.id   AF-A0A5P9GQB6-F1
#
_cell.length_a   1.000
_cell.length_b   1.000
_cell.length_c   1.000
_cell.angle_alpha   90.00
_cell.angle_beta   90.00
_cell.angle_gamma   90.00
#
_symmetry.space_group_name_H-M   'P 1'
#
loop_
_entity.id
_entity.type
_entity.pdbx_description
1 polymer ?
#
loop_
_entity_poly.entity_id
_entity_poly.type
_entity_poly.pdbx_seq_one_letter_code
_entity_poly.pdbx_strand_id
1 'polypeptide(L)'
;MGRKPPLIELRFPISAKQFRKIDRAVRRAGYKAAIEWSENIRMTADAENFASEAIYVICNSGMGNRIALPIFQDCMIALRAGHSCKTVFGHPGKSDAIDYIWKERRALFRKLMKADDLIEFCAKLPWIGPVTKFHLAKNLGADVAKPDVHLNRLAEPEGVTAQELCERLAKETGYRAATVDLVLWRACADGIIHSR
;
A
#
# COMPACT_ATOMS: atom_id res chain seq x y z
N MET A 1 -20.16 -20.43 6.17
CA MET A 1 -20.54 -19.90 4.84
C MET A 1 -19.35 -20.02 3.90
N GLY A 2 -19.53 -20.66 2.74
CA GLY A 2 -18.46 -20.80 1.75
C GLY A 2 -18.05 -19.44 1.17
N ARG A 3 -16.77 -19.29 0.82
CA ARG A 3 -16.27 -18.09 0.13
C ARG A 3 -16.96 -17.99 -1.24
N LYS A 4 -17.53 -16.83 -1.58
CA LYS A 4 -18.11 -16.59 -2.92
C LYS A 4 -17.05 -16.87 -3.99
N PRO A 5 -17.41 -17.45 -5.16
CA PRO A 5 -16.46 -17.68 -6.23
C PRO A 5 -15.86 -16.35 -6.72
N PRO A 6 -14.62 -16.37 -7.26
CA PRO A 6 -14.02 -15.15 -7.79
C PRO A 6 -14.79 -14.70 -9.05
N LEU A 7 -14.79 -13.40 -9.31
CA LEU A 7 -15.35 -12.86 -10.55
C LEU A 7 -14.52 -13.28 -11.78
N ILE A 8 -13.22 -13.52 -11.58
CA ILE A 8 -12.27 -13.91 -12.61
C ILE A 8 -11.45 -15.08 -12.08
N GLU A 9 -11.53 -16.23 -12.75
CA GLU A 9 -10.61 -17.34 -12.52
C GLU A 9 -9.21 -17.01 -13.07
N LEU A 10 -8.18 -17.31 -12.27
CA LEU A 10 -6.79 -17.07 -12.65
C LEU A 10 -6.22 -18.25 -13.43
N ARG A 11 -5.44 -17.91 -14.46
CA ARG A 11 -4.51 -18.84 -15.12
C ARG A 11 -3.08 -18.33 -14.96
N PHE A 12 -2.15 -19.23 -14.72
CA PHE A 12 -0.73 -18.91 -14.59
C PHE A 12 0.05 -19.33 -15.85
N PRO A 13 1.03 -18.54 -16.32
CA PRO A 13 1.37 -17.21 -15.80
C PRO A 13 0.26 -16.18 -16.06
N ILE A 14 0.13 -15.17 -15.19
CA ILE A 14 -0.79 -14.06 -15.37
C ILE A 14 -0.34 -13.27 -16.61
N SER A 15 -1.03 -13.46 -17.72
CA SER A 15 -0.76 -12.70 -18.96
C SER A 15 -1.24 -11.25 -18.86
N ALA A 16 -0.63 -10.35 -19.63
CA ALA A 16 -1.12 -8.98 -19.80
C ALA A 16 -2.60 -8.89 -20.18
N LYS A 17 -3.11 -9.81 -21.00
CA LYS A 17 -4.54 -9.86 -21.37
C LYS A 17 -5.44 -10.10 -20.15
N GLN A 18 -5.04 -11.05 -19.30
CA GLN A 18 -5.74 -11.36 -18.06
C GLN A 18 -5.62 -10.21 -17.05
N PHE A 19 -4.43 -9.63 -16.90
CA PHE A 19 -4.24 -8.44 -16.07
C PHE A 19 -5.14 -7.27 -16.50
N ARG A 20 -5.24 -6.96 -17.79
CA ARG A 20 -6.15 -5.91 -18.30
C ARG A 20 -7.63 -6.22 -18.02
N LYS A 21 -8.02 -7.50 -17.93
CA LYS A 21 -9.38 -7.90 -17.50
C LYS A 21 -9.58 -7.60 -16.01
N ILE A 22 -8.58 -7.90 -15.18
CA ILE A 22 -8.57 -7.62 -13.74
C ILE A 22 -8.62 -6.11 -13.48
N ASP A 23 -7.75 -5.32 -14.13
CA ASP A 23 -7.74 -3.86 -14.09
C ASP A 23 -9.12 -3.26 -14.37
N ARG A 24 -9.77 -3.67 -15.47
CA ARG A 24 -11.14 -3.22 -15.79
C ARG A 24 -12.15 -3.55 -14.69
N ALA A 25 -12.06 -4.74 -14.09
CA ALA A 25 -12.96 -5.13 -12.99
C ALA A 25 -12.70 -4.29 -11.73
N VAL A 26 -11.43 -4.03 -11.38
CA VAL A 26 -11.04 -3.19 -10.25
C VAL A 26 -11.51 -1.74 -10.46
N ARG A 27 -11.36 -1.20 -11.68
CA ARG A 27 -11.90 0.13 -12.02
C ARG A 27 -13.42 0.21 -11.86
N ARG A 28 -14.15 -0.81 -12.32
CA ARG A 28 -15.62 -0.92 -12.16
C ARG A 28 -16.05 -1.06 -10.69
N ALA A 29 -15.20 -1.62 -9.84
CA ALA A 29 -15.41 -1.68 -8.40
C ALA A 29 -15.15 -0.34 -7.68
N GLY A 30 -14.84 0.74 -8.42
CA GLY A 30 -14.72 2.10 -7.87
C GLY A 30 -13.29 2.58 -7.64
N TYR A 31 -12.26 1.79 -8.00
CA TYR A 31 -10.86 2.15 -7.71
C TYR A 31 -10.15 2.88 -8.85
N LYS A 32 -10.88 3.45 -9.82
CA LYS A 32 -10.30 4.21 -10.94
C LYS A 32 -9.35 5.31 -10.44
N ALA A 33 -9.79 6.12 -9.48
CA ALA A 33 -9.00 7.21 -8.91
C ALA A 33 -7.74 6.71 -8.18
N ALA A 34 -7.82 5.57 -7.48
CA ALA A 34 -6.66 4.99 -6.79
C ALA A 34 -5.60 4.48 -7.78
N ILE A 35 -6.03 3.90 -8.90
CA ILE A 35 -5.12 3.46 -9.97
C ILE A 35 -4.47 4.68 -10.64
N GLU A 36 -5.23 5.72 -10.96
CA GLU A 36 -4.72 6.95 -11.56
C GLU A 36 -3.76 7.69 -10.62
N TRP A 37 -4.07 7.72 -9.33
CA TRP A 37 -3.16 8.23 -8.31
C TRP A 37 -1.85 7.43 -8.29
N SER A 38 -1.90 6.09 -8.25
CA SER A 38 -0.71 5.23 -8.22
C SER A 38 0.18 5.41 -9.47
N GLU A 39 -0.42 5.65 -10.63
CA GLU A 39 0.36 5.92 -11.85
C GLU A 39 1.10 7.25 -11.78
N ASN A 40 0.44 8.27 -11.26
CA ASN A 40 0.93 9.64 -11.29
C ASN A 40 1.64 10.07 -10.01
N ILE A 41 1.68 9.23 -8.98
CA ILE A 41 2.25 9.57 -7.68
C ILE A 41 3.72 9.97 -7.80
N ARG A 42 4.06 11.05 -7.11
CA ARG A 42 5.40 11.61 -6.98
C ARG A 42 5.76 11.72 -5.50
N MET A 43 7.03 11.98 -5.22
CA MET A 43 7.49 12.31 -3.89
C MET A 43 6.62 13.42 -3.30
N THR A 44 6.17 13.23 -2.06
CA THR A 44 5.36 14.21 -1.34
C THR A 44 6.08 15.55 -1.22
N ALA A 45 5.33 16.64 -1.37
CA ALA A 45 5.88 18.00 -1.34
C ALA A 45 6.17 18.49 0.08
N ASP A 46 5.51 17.92 1.10
CA ASP A 46 5.58 18.43 2.46
C ASP A 46 5.55 17.34 3.53
N ALA A 47 5.92 17.77 4.75
CA ALA A 47 6.05 16.95 5.93
C ALA A 47 4.71 16.42 6.47
N GLU A 48 3.59 17.12 6.23
CA GLU A 48 2.28 16.67 6.69
C GLU A 48 1.78 15.51 5.84
N ASN A 49 1.89 15.63 4.52
CA ASN A 49 1.58 14.56 3.58
C ASN A 49 2.49 13.34 3.80
N PHE A 50 3.80 13.54 4.02
CA PHE A 50 4.71 12.45 4.41
C PHE A 50 4.22 11.71 5.67
N ALA A 51 3.90 12.45 6.75
CA ALA A 51 3.44 11.84 7.99
C ALA A 51 2.10 11.13 7.80
N SER A 52 1.16 11.74 7.07
CA SER A 52 -0.13 11.17 6.73
C SER A 52 0.01 9.80 6.05
N GLU A 53 0.92 9.66 5.07
CA GLU A 53 1.17 8.38 4.41
C GLU A 53 1.77 7.33 5.35
N ALA A 54 2.73 7.71 6.19
CA ALA A 54 3.30 6.81 7.18
C ALA A 54 2.22 6.31 8.19
N ILE A 55 1.37 7.21 8.66
CA ILE A 55 0.28 6.91 9.59
C ILE A 55 -0.75 5.99 8.91
N TYR A 56 -1.12 6.27 7.66
CA TYR A 56 -2.00 5.39 6.88
C TYR A 56 -1.46 3.97 6.79
N VAL A 57 -0.15 3.80 6.52
CA VAL A 57 0.50 2.48 6.47
C VAL A 57 0.47 1.79 7.85
N ILE A 58 0.72 2.50 8.93
CA ILE A 58 0.66 1.95 10.30
C ILE A 58 -0.77 1.47 10.64
N CYS A 59 -1.80 2.27 10.31
CA CYS A 59 -3.20 1.87 10.48
C CYS A 59 -3.53 0.60 9.68
N ASN A 60 -3.04 0.50 8.43
CA ASN A 60 -3.26 -0.66 7.56
C ASN A 60 -2.44 -1.91 7.93
N SER A 61 -1.45 -1.82 8.82
CA SER A 61 -0.64 -2.97 9.22
C SER A 61 -1.48 -4.00 10.01
N GLY A 62 -1.56 -5.24 9.54
CA GLY A 62 -2.25 -6.32 10.27
C GLY A 62 -3.78 -6.29 10.24
N MET A 63 -4.41 -5.48 9.39
CA MET A 63 -5.86 -5.47 9.22
C MET A 63 -6.28 -5.12 7.78
N GLY A 64 -7.52 -5.41 7.42
CA GLY A 64 -8.07 -5.04 6.12
C GLY A 64 -8.29 -3.54 5.97
N ASN A 65 -8.09 -3.01 4.76
CA ASN A 65 -8.19 -1.58 4.48
C ASN A 65 -9.55 -0.96 4.83
N ARG A 66 -10.64 -1.74 4.73
CA ARG A 66 -11.99 -1.29 5.13
C ARG A 66 -12.10 -0.97 6.63
N ILE A 67 -11.31 -1.63 7.47
CA ILE A 67 -11.25 -1.36 8.92
C ILE A 67 -10.21 -0.28 9.22
N ALA A 68 -9.08 -0.28 8.52
CA ALA A 68 -7.99 0.67 8.75
C ALA A 68 -8.34 2.11 8.35
N LEU A 69 -9.14 2.30 7.29
CA LEU A 69 -9.41 3.64 6.74
C LEU A 69 -10.16 4.56 7.72
N PRO A 70 -11.26 4.13 8.39
CA PRO A 70 -11.90 4.95 9.42
C PRO A 70 -10.96 5.28 10.59
N ILE A 71 -10.18 4.30 11.08
CA ILE A 71 -9.21 4.50 12.16
C ILE A 71 -8.17 5.56 11.75
N PHE A 72 -7.66 5.47 10.52
CA PHE A 72 -6.74 6.47 9.98
C PHE A 72 -7.37 7.87 9.97
N GLN A 73 -8.63 8.00 9.52
CA GLN A 73 -9.33 9.28 9.50
C GLN A 73 -9.47 9.87 10.91
N ASP A 74 -9.89 9.05 11.88
CA ASP A 74 -10.02 9.47 13.28
C ASP A 74 -8.68 9.91 13.88
N CYS A 75 -7.60 9.15 13.61
CA CYS A 75 -6.24 9.52 14.00
C CYS A 75 -5.85 10.89 13.44
N MET A 76 -6.08 11.14 12.14
CA MET A 76 -5.72 12.41 11.51
C MET A 76 -6.55 13.59 12.06
N ILE A 77 -7.82 13.37 12.41
CA ILE A 77 -8.65 14.37 13.08
C ILE A 77 -8.07 14.72 14.45
N ALA A 78 -7.78 13.71 15.29
CA ALA A 78 -7.21 13.92 16.62
C ALA A 78 -5.87 14.66 16.56
N LEU A 79 -4.96 14.24 15.68
CA LEU A 79 -3.63 14.82 15.53
C LEU A 79 -3.65 16.27 15.06
N ARG A 80 -4.55 16.62 14.13
CA ARG A 80 -4.71 18.01 13.66
C ARG A 80 -5.32 18.91 14.72
N ALA A 81 -6.16 18.36 15.60
CA ALA A 81 -6.65 19.05 16.79
C ALA A 81 -5.61 19.15 17.93
N GLY A 82 -4.42 18.58 17.76
CA GLY A 82 -3.37 18.58 18.78
C GLY A 82 -3.53 17.50 19.85
N HIS A 83 -4.39 16.50 19.62
CA HIS A 83 -4.60 15.37 20.52
C HIS A 83 -3.77 14.15 20.10
N SER A 84 -3.52 13.26 21.07
CA SER A 84 -2.87 11.96 20.83
C SER A 84 -3.82 11.00 20.12
N CYS A 85 -3.27 10.17 19.22
CA CYS A 85 -3.99 9.07 18.58
C CYS A 85 -4.48 8.00 19.56
N LYS A 86 -3.91 7.91 20.77
CA LYS A 86 -4.39 6.99 21.81
C LYS A 86 -5.87 7.20 22.16
N THR A 87 -6.40 8.40 21.93
CA THR A 87 -7.81 8.74 22.19
C THR A 87 -8.78 8.03 21.25
N VAL A 88 -8.32 7.62 20.07
CA VAL A 88 -9.15 7.03 19.00
C VAL A 88 -8.66 5.65 18.53
N PHE A 89 -7.39 5.32 18.80
CA PHE A 89 -6.79 4.05 18.41
C PHE A 89 -6.18 3.35 19.62
N GLY A 90 -6.88 2.32 20.11
CA GLY A 90 -6.53 1.58 21.33
C GLY A 90 -5.30 0.67 21.23
N HIS A 91 -4.51 0.74 20.15
CA HIS A 91 -3.29 -0.07 20.01
C HIS A 91 -2.06 0.73 20.50
N PRO A 92 -1.51 0.47 21.71
CA PRO A 92 -0.54 1.36 22.35
C PRO A 92 0.70 1.61 21.49
N GLY A 93 1.35 0.56 21.00
CA GLY A 93 2.56 0.70 20.19
C GLY A 93 2.37 1.42 18.84
N LYS A 94 1.19 1.28 18.21
CA LYS A 94 0.87 2.00 16.96
C LYS A 94 0.62 3.47 17.23
N SER A 95 -0.15 3.76 18.27
CA SER A 95 -0.49 5.13 18.65
C SER A 95 0.75 5.91 19.09
N ASP A 96 1.67 5.28 19.83
CA ASP A 96 2.98 5.88 20.17
C ASP A 96 3.82 6.21 18.92
N ALA A 97 3.88 5.27 17.96
CA ALA A 97 4.59 5.48 16.70
C ALA A 97 3.98 6.61 15.86
N ILE A 98 2.64 6.64 15.77
CA ILE A 98 1.89 7.66 15.04
C ILE A 98 2.09 9.04 15.67
N ASP A 99 1.96 9.15 17.00
CA ASP A 99 2.16 10.41 17.72
C ASP A 99 3.60 10.93 17.53
N TYR A 100 4.60 10.04 17.61
CA TYR A 100 5.99 10.38 17.33
C TYR A 100 6.18 10.91 15.91
N ILE A 101 5.69 10.18 14.90
CA ILE A 101 5.83 10.57 13.49
C ILE A 101 5.16 11.91 13.24
N TRP A 102 3.96 12.12 13.77
CA TRP A 102 3.25 13.40 13.62
C TRP A 102 4.02 14.55 14.26
N LYS A 103 4.47 14.37 15.51
CA LYS A 103 5.23 15.40 16.24
C LYS A 103 6.53 15.75 15.51
N GLU A 104 7.29 14.75 15.07
CA GLU A 104 8.61 14.92 14.45
C GLU A 104 8.59 15.07 12.93
N ARG A 105 7.40 15.16 12.31
CA ARG A 105 7.20 15.10 10.86
C ARG A 105 8.11 16.02 10.05
N ARG A 106 8.35 17.25 10.51
CA ARG A 106 9.24 18.21 9.83
C ARG A 106 10.72 17.78 9.87
N ALA A 107 11.17 17.18 10.97
CA ALA A 107 12.53 16.68 11.09
C ALA A 107 12.72 15.39 10.28
N LEU A 108 11.75 14.47 10.36
CA LEU A 108 11.74 13.24 9.59
C LEU A 108 11.69 13.51 8.08
N PHE A 109 10.84 14.45 7.63
CA PHE A 109 10.77 14.82 6.21
C PHE A 109 12.08 15.42 5.69
N ARG A 110 12.78 16.26 6.48
CA ARG A 110 14.11 16.74 6.10
C ARG A 110 15.15 15.62 5.96
N LYS A 111 15.03 14.55 6.76
CA LYS A 111 15.89 13.37 6.64
C LYS A 111 15.52 12.55 5.40
N LEU A 112 14.22 12.38 5.11
CA LEU A 112 13.71 11.74 3.89
C LEU A 112 14.28 12.41 2.64
N MET A 113 14.21 13.73 2.54
CA MET A 113 14.69 14.48 1.38
C MET A 113 16.21 14.42 1.17
N LYS A 114 16.96 13.90 2.15
CA LYS A 114 18.42 13.70 2.09
C LYS A 114 18.80 12.21 2.02
N ALA A 115 17.82 11.31 2.03
CA ALA A 115 18.09 9.88 2.03
C ALA A 115 18.41 9.41 0.61
N ASP A 116 19.50 8.66 0.45
CA ASP A 116 19.88 8.05 -0.83
C ASP A 116 18.98 6.87 -1.19
N ASP A 117 18.44 6.18 -0.18
CA ASP A 117 17.55 5.03 -0.32
C ASP A 117 16.25 5.26 0.47
N LEU A 118 15.15 5.37 -0.28
CA LEU A 118 13.81 5.59 0.24
C LEU A 118 13.30 4.39 1.06
N ILE A 119 13.56 3.17 0.63
CA ILE A 119 13.07 1.95 1.29
C ILE A 119 13.80 1.78 2.63
N GLU A 120 15.11 1.98 2.65
CA GLU A 120 15.91 1.94 3.87
C GLU A 120 15.57 3.08 4.83
N PHE A 121 15.22 4.27 4.32
CA PHE A 121 14.66 5.31 5.16
C PHE A 121 13.34 4.88 5.80
N CYS A 122 12.40 4.34 5.01
CA CYS A 122 11.10 3.90 5.51
C CYS A 122 11.24 2.83 6.61
N ALA A 123 12.19 1.92 6.48
CA ALA A 123 12.46 0.86 7.47
C ALA A 123 12.89 1.38 8.85
N LYS A 124 13.37 2.62 8.94
CA LYS A 124 13.83 3.24 10.19
C LYS A 124 12.71 3.92 10.97
N LEU A 125 11.52 4.06 10.37
CA LEU A 125 10.38 4.68 11.03
C LEU A 125 9.75 3.71 12.03
N PRO A 126 9.26 4.21 13.18
CA PRO A 126 8.65 3.35 14.18
C PRO A 126 7.42 2.64 13.60
N TRP A 127 7.27 1.36 13.92
CA TRP A 127 6.17 0.50 13.47
C TRP A 127 6.12 0.21 11.95
N ILE A 128 7.12 0.64 11.18
CA ILE A 128 7.28 0.26 9.78
C ILE A 128 8.24 -0.94 9.70
N GLY A 129 7.68 -2.14 9.51
CA GLY A 129 8.43 -3.39 9.40
C GLY A 129 8.84 -3.80 7.98
N PRO A 130 9.37 -5.03 7.81
CA PRO A 130 9.96 -5.54 6.57
C PRO A 130 9.08 -5.50 5.32
N VAL A 131 7.75 -5.67 5.48
CA VAL A 131 6.79 -5.59 4.36
C VAL A 131 6.23 -4.18 4.21
N THR A 132 5.90 -3.51 5.31
CA THR A 132 5.27 -2.18 5.29
C THR A 132 6.22 -1.08 4.82
N LYS A 133 7.55 -1.26 4.88
CA LYS A 133 8.49 -0.32 4.27
C LYS A 133 8.26 -0.13 2.77
N PHE A 134 7.90 -1.20 2.06
CA PHE A 134 7.55 -1.15 0.64
C PHE A 134 6.20 -0.47 0.41
N HIS A 135 5.24 -0.66 1.32
CA HIS A 135 3.96 0.07 1.27
C HIS A 135 4.19 1.58 1.33
N LEU A 136 4.98 2.03 2.31
CA LEU A 136 5.27 3.44 2.49
C LEU A 136 6.11 4.00 1.35
N ALA A 137 7.17 3.30 0.93
CA ALA A 137 8.00 3.73 -0.20
C ALA A 137 7.15 3.92 -1.47
N LYS A 138 6.23 2.98 -1.75
CA LYS A 138 5.28 3.08 -2.87
C LYS A 138 4.40 4.33 -2.76
N ASN A 139 3.82 4.59 -1.58
CA ASN A 139 3.02 5.78 -1.33
C ASN A 139 3.83 7.09 -1.35
N LEU A 140 5.16 7.00 -1.28
CA LEU A 140 6.08 8.13 -1.45
C LEU A 140 6.67 8.20 -2.87
N GLY A 141 6.17 7.38 -3.79
CA GLY A 141 6.49 7.47 -5.21
C GLY A 141 7.50 6.46 -5.74
N ALA A 142 8.04 5.56 -4.91
CA ALA A 142 8.90 4.48 -5.41
C ALA A 142 8.12 3.50 -6.30
N ASP A 143 8.75 3.03 -7.37
CA ASP A 143 8.13 2.04 -8.26
C ASP A 143 8.44 0.60 -7.81
N VAL A 144 7.86 0.22 -6.68
CA VAL A 144 8.09 -1.08 -6.04
C VAL A 144 6.78 -1.77 -5.69
N ALA A 145 6.78 -3.10 -5.76
CA ALA A 145 5.73 -3.96 -5.26
C ALA A 145 5.90 -4.20 -3.75
N LYS A 146 4.78 -4.36 -3.04
CA LYS A 146 4.77 -4.75 -1.64
C LYS A 146 4.62 -6.27 -1.57
N PRO A 147 5.62 -7.02 -1.06
CA PRO A 147 5.60 -8.48 -1.03
C PRO A 147 4.70 -9.01 0.10
N ASP A 148 3.40 -8.69 0.03
CA ASP A 148 2.41 -9.16 0.98
C ASP A 148 1.88 -10.55 0.64
N VAL A 149 1.01 -11.06 1.50
CA VAL A 149 0.46 -12.40 1.39
C VAL A 149 -0.33 -12.65 0.10
N HIS A 150 -0.96 -11.63 -0.50
CA HIS A 150 -1.69 -11.80 -1.75
C HIS A 150 -0.72 -11.82 -2.93
N LEU A 151 0.19 -10.85 -3.00
CA LEU A 151 1.14 -10.75 -4.11
C LEU A 151 2.09 -11.95 -4.14
N ASN A 152 2.62 -12.37 -2.98
CA ASN A 152 3.49 -13.56 -2.93
C ASN A 152 2.77 -14.82 -3.41
N ARG A 153 1.48 -15.00 -3.08
CA ARG A 153 0.71 -16.15 -3.56
C ARG A 153 0.37 -16.09 -5.05
N LEU A 154 0.29 -14.89 -5.63
CA LEU A 154 0.13 -14.74 -7.08
C LEU A 154 1.45 -15.01 -7.81
N ALA A 155 2.59 -14.73 -7.19
CA ALA A 155 3.91 -14.91 -7.78
C ALA A 155 4.44 -16.35 -7.64
N GLU A 156 4.11 -17.04 -6.55
CA GLU A 156 4.55 -18.41 -6.23
C GLU A 156 4.31 -19.42 -7.36
N PRO A 157 3.12 -19.50 -8.02
CA PRO A 157 2.89 -20.43 -9.12
C PRO A 157 3.73 -20.15 -10.37
N GLU A 158 4.28 -18.95 -10.51
CA GLU A 158 5.18 -18.56 -11.60
C GLU A 158 6.67 -18.75 -11.23
N GLY A 159 6.98 -19.11 -9.97
CA GLY A 159 8.35 -19.28 -9.49
C GLY A 159 9.14 -17.98 -9.35
N VAL A 160 8.46 -16.84 -9.18
CA VAL A 160 9.07 -15.50 -9.10
C VAL A 160 8.68 -14.78 -7.80
N THR A 161 9.36 -13.68 -7.50
CA THR A 161 9.00 -12.76 -6.41
C THR A 161 7.82 -11.85 -6.80
N ALA A 162 7.18 -11.24 -5.80
CA ALA A 162 6.14 -10.23 -6.04
C ALA A 162 6.63 -9.04 -6.88
N GLN A 163 7.89 -8.63 -6.70
CA GLN A 163 8.50 -7.55 -7.48
C GLN A 163 8.64 -7.96 -8.94
N GLU A 164 9.24 -9.13 -9.22
CA GLU A 164 9.44 -9.63 -10.58
C GLU A 164 8.11 -9.85 -11.32
N LEU A 165 7.08 -10.38 -10.64
CA LEU A 165 5.73 -10.49 -11.21
C LEU A 165 5.20 -9.11 -11.63
N CYS A 166 5.31 -8.11 -10.77
CA CYS A 166 4.81 -6.77 -11.04
C CYS A 166 5.60 -6.06 -12.14
N GLU A 167 6.93 -6.19 -12.16
CA GLU A 167 7.81 -5.64 -13.19
C GLU A 167 7.57 -6.25 -14.56
N ARG A 168 7.39 -7.58 -14.63
CA ARG A 168 7.06 -8.28 -15.88
C ARG A 168 5.74 -7.74 -16.47
N LEU A 169 4.69 -7.71 -15.65
CA LEU A 169 3.38 -7.20 -16.06
C LEU A 169 3.43 -5.71 -16.41
N ALA A 170 4.18 -4.90 -15.67
CA ALA A 170 4.43 -3.50 -15.95
C ALA A 170 5.02 -3.33 -17.35
N LYS A 171 6.09 -4.08 -17.68
CA LYS A 171 6.72 -4.08 -19.02
C LYS A 171 5.75 -4.45 -20.13
N GLU A 172 4.88 -5.43 -19.92
CA GLU A 172 3.91 -5.89 -20.93
C GLU A 172 2.70 -4.94 -21.11
N THR A 173 2.42 -4.08 -20.12
CA THR A 173 1.18 -3.28 -20.07
C THR A 173 1.41 -1.78 -20.17
N GLY A 174 2.60 -1.31 -19.85
CA GLY A 174 2.97 0.11 -19.76
C GLY A 174 2.63 0.76 -18.42
N TYR A 175 2.13 -0.01 -17.45
CA TYR A 175 1.91 0.46 -16.08
C TYR A 175 3.21 0.49 -15.29
N ARG A 176 3.22 1.22 -14.17
CA ARG A 176 4.24 1.09 -13.12
C ARG A 176 4.10 -0.24 -12.36
N ALA A 177 5.19 -0.80 -11.86
CA ALA A 177 5.16 -1.99 -11.01
C ALA A 177 4.32 -1.74 -9.74
N ALA A 178 4.44 -0.55 -9.14
CA ALA A 178 3.62 -0.08 -8.03
C ALA A 178 2.10 -0.12 -8.32
N THR A 179 1.70 0.18 -9.55
CA THR A 179 0.30 0.16 -9.96
C THR A 179 -0.19 -1.24 -10.26
N VAL A 180 0.65 -2.09 -10.85
CA VAL A 180 0.35 -3.52 -11.00
C VAL A 180 0.08 -4.14 -9.63
N ASP A 181 0.93 -3.87 -8.64
CA ASP A 181 0.72 -4.27 -7.25
C ASP A 181 -0.64 -3.79 -6.73
N LEU A 182 -0.97 -2.49 -6.87
CA LEU A 182 -2.24 -1.94 -6.39
C LEU A 182 -3.45 -2.62 -7.03
N VAL A 183 -3.41 -2.87 -8.34
CA VAL A 183 -4.49 -3.55 -9.08
C VAL A 183 -4.66 -4.99 -8.60
N LEU A 184 -3.58 -5.78 -8.57
CA LEU A 184 -3.64 -7.18 -8.14
C LEU A 184 -4.08 -7.30 -6.68
N TRP A 185 -3.53 -6.45 -5.80
CA TRP A 185 -3.87 -6.42 -4.39
C TRP A 185 -5.35 -6.08 -4.18
N ARG A 186 -5.87 -5.03 -4.83
CA ARG A 186 -7.31 -4.66 -4.77
C ARG A 186 -8.19 -5.78 -5.29
N ALA A 187 -7.79 -6.44 -6.38
CA ALA A 187 -8.53 -7.55 -6.93
C ALA A 187 -8.64 -8.72 -5.95
N CYS A 188 -7.57 -9.05 -5.21
CA CYS A 188 -7.60 -10.06 -4.17
C CYS A 188 -8.44 -9.63 -2.94
N ALA A 189 -8.24 -8.39 -2.47
CA ALA A 189 -8.90 -7.86 -1.28
C ALA A 189 -10.44 -7.82 -1.43
N ASP A 190 -10.92 -7.51 -2.64
CA ASP A 190 -12.36 -7.43 -2.94
C ASP A 190 -12.94 -8.70 -3.56
N GLY A 191 -12.16 -9.77 -3.67
CA GLY A 191 -12.63 -11.06 -4.18
C GLY A 191 -12.92 -11.08 -5.68
N ILE A 192 -12.38 -10.13 -6.45
CA ILE A 192 -12.43 -10.16 -7.92
C ILE A 192 -11.64 -11.35 -8.45
N ILE A 193 -10.48 -11.61 -7.85
CA ILE A 193 -9.68 -12.83 -8.04
C ILE A 193 -9.40 -13.44 -6.67
N HIS A 194 -9.10 -14.73 -6.64
CA HIS A 194 -8.55 -15.38 -5.46
C HIS A 194 -7.08 -15.69 -5.68
N SER A 195 -6.23 -15.28 -4.73
CA SER A 195 -4.82 -15.70 -4.67
C SER A 195 -4.65 -17.08 -4.03
N ARG A 196 -5.72 -17.90 -3.98
CA ARG A 196 -5.80 -19.25 -3.41
C ARG A 196 -6.89 -20.02 -4.14
#